data_AF-A0A7J3FBC0-F1
#
_entry.id   AF-A0A7J3FBC0-F1
#
_cell.length_a   1.000
_cell.length_b   1.000
_cell.length_c   1.000
_cell.angle_alpha   90.00
_cell.angle_beta   90.00
_cell.angle_gamma   90.00
#
_symmetry.space_group_name_H-M   'P 1'
#
loop_
_entity.id
_entity.type
_entity.pdbx_description
1 polymer ?
#
loop_
_entity_poly.entity_id
_entity_poly.type
_entity_poly.pdbx_seq_one_letter_code
_entity_poly.pdbx_strand_id
1 'polypeptide(L)'
;MFKAKVRGIYSTALTRLLLDNGFKIVQPSAAIKERFNLPSMPEDNYQIDLEINDRFDKQGVNVIGNPASVEKFASILFSTFDDVIIRRRISTLASPITEGHSDANLAAVISETLKEAETSDPQRKTHIDVEFPFCSKRKLDEIRSITVPTICGHHYYKACGGRIAYMLEMAEKLLERGGSLRDVEALFKETIQREYPHEGSRIDMEHVKIDGRVFHLGEARIIAFNEQEQRIKLLRVFSAAGIYDGLKVRKEPGDYAITNMKIGEWSFKTSYFSKNGVYKGTYVNINTPLEIYPNRIRYVDLEVDICMWPDGKIQQIDLEKFNLKMQEGYVSERLREIVSKKIKESLDSLSLSLEKEALYAND
;
A
#
# COMPACT_ATOMS: atom_id res chain seq x y z
N MET A 1 6.99 -14.73 -25.88
CA MET A 1 7.26 -13.33 -25.46
C MET A 1 5.93 -12.59 -25.41
N PHE A 2 5.50 -12.13 -24.24
CA PHE A 2 4.20 -11.46 -24.09
C PHE A 2 4.25 -9.99 -24.54
N LYS A 3 3.14 -9.51 -25.10
CA LYS A 3 2.93 -8.13 -25.55
C LYS A 3 2.12 -7.36 -24.51
N ALA A 4 2.73 -6.33 -23.93
CA ALA A 4 2.10 -5.51 -22.90
C ALA A 4 1.76 -4.11 -23.40
N LYS A 5 0.56 -3.63 -23.05
CA LYS A 5 0.13 -2.24 -23.19
C LYS A 5 0.00 -1.64 -21.81
N VAL A 6 0.68 -0.51 -21.58
CA VAL A 6 0.68 0.17 -20.28
C VAL A 6 0.20 1.61 -20.44
N ARG A 7 -0.65 2.06 -19.52
CA ARG A 7 -1.15 3.43 -19.43
C ARG A 7 -1.21 3.91 -17.99
N GLY A 8 -1.21 5.23 -17.83
CA GLY A 8 -1.36 5.88 -16.53
C GLY A 8 -0.05 6.34 -15.89
N ILE A 9 -0.14 6.74 -14.63
CA ILE A 9 0.97 7.38 -13.89
C ILE A 9 2.14 6.41 -13.68
N TYR A 10 1.86 5.12 -13.53
CA TYR A 10 2.87 4.08 -13.35
C TYR A 10 3.54 3.63 -14.65
N SER A 11 3.11 4.17 -15.80
CA SER A 11 3.45 3.63 -17.12
C SER A 11 4.94 3.59 -17.42
N THR A 12 5.72 4.58 -16.99
CA THR A 12 7.16 4.62 -17.28
C THR A 12 7.92 3.58 -16.47
N ALA A 13 7.67 3.51 -15.15
CA ALA A 13 8.30 2.53 -14.28
C ALA A 13 7.93 1.08 -14.68
N LEU A 14 6.65 0.83 -14.91
CA LEU A 14 6.18 -0.51 -15.31
C LEU A 14 6.66 -0.89 -16.71
N THR A 15 6.78 0.08 -17.64
CA THR A 15 7.37 -0.18 -18.96
C THR A 15 8.81 -0.67 -18.84
N ARG A 16 9.64 0.02 -18.03
CA ARG A 16 11.01 -0.40 -17.77
C ARG A 16 11.06 -1.81 -17.18
N LEU A 17 10.27 -2.04 -16.13
CA LEU A 17 10.19 -3.33 -15.44
C LEU A 17 9.80 -4.47 -16.40
N LEU A 18 8.81 -4.23 -17.28
CA LEU A 18 8.36 -5.21 -18.27
C LEU A 18 9.42 -5.51 -19.33
N LEU A 19 10.10 -4.48 -19.85
CA LEU A 19 11.19 -4.64 -20.82
C LEU A 19 12.34 -5.46 -20.23
N ASP A 20 12.77 -5.13 -19.01
CA ASP A 20 13.83 -5.83 -18.29
C ASP A 20 13.48 -7.31 -18.03
N ASN A 21 12.18 -7.65 -18.04
CA ASN A 21 11.67 -9.01 -17.86
C ASN A 21 11.17 -9.67 -19.16
N GLY A 22 11.59 -9.15 -20.32
CA GLY A 22 11.38 -9.78 -21.62
C GLY A 22 9.95 -9.70 -22.15
N PHE A 23 9.19 -8.66 -21.78
CA PHE A 23 7.94 -8.31 -22.46
C PHE A 23 8.23 -7.37 -23.63
N LYS A 24 7.38 -7.43 -24.66
CA LYS A 24 7.35 -6.47 -25.75
C LYS A 24 6.30 -5.40 -25.45
N ILE A 25 6.68 -4.13 -25.50
CA ILE A 25 5.72 -3.03 -25.34
C ILE A 25 5.01 -2.78 -26.67
N VAL A 26 3.67 -2.78 -26.63
CA VAL A 26 2.80 -2.51 -27.78
C VAL A 26 1.92 -1.31 -27.51
N GLN A 27 1.55 -0.60 -28.58
CA GLN A 27 0.80 0.66 -28.51
C GLN A 27 1.37 1.64 -27.46
N PRO A 28 2.69 1.93 -27.40
CA PRO A 28 3.23 2.90 -26.44
C PRO A 28 2.68 4.31 -26.73
N SER A 29 2.48 5.12 -25.68
CA SER A 29 2.19 6.56 -25.84
C SER A 29 3.42 7.29 -26.42
N ALA A 30 3.24 8.50 -26.95
CA ALA A 30 4.35 9.30 -27.49
C ALA A 30 5.50 9.46 -26.48
N ALA A 31 5.16 9.80 -25.22
CA ALA A 31 6.15 9.92 -24.15
C ALA A 31 6.91 8.61 -23.86
N ILE A 32 6.23 7.46 -23.91
CA ILE A 32 6.88 6.16 -23.70
C ILE A 32 7.74 5.77 -24.91
N LYS A 33 7.30 6.08 -26.13
CA LYS A 33 8.12 5.87 -27.34
C LYS A 33 9.44 6.63 -27.25
N GLU A 34 9.37 7.92 -26.89
CA GLU A 34 10.53 8.80 -26.76
C GLU A 34 11.47 8.32 -25.64
N ARG A 35 10.96 8.11 -24.42
CA ARG A 35 11.76 7.73 -23.25
C ARG A 35 12.55 6.43 -23.42
N PHE A 36 11.99 5.48 -24.15
CA PHE A 36 12.58 4.14 -24.33
C PHE A 36 13.13 3.90 -25.74
N ASN A 37 13.17 4.93 -26.60
CA ASN A 37 13.57 4.81 -28.01
C ASN A 37 12.89 3.64 -28.73
N LEU A 38 11.59 3.44 -28.49
CA LEU A 38 10.85 2.33 -29.07
C LEU A 38 10.55 2.60 -30.55
N PRO A 39 10.65 1.58 -31.42
CA PRO A 39 10.38 1.75 -32.83
C PRO A 39 8.93 2.19 -33.08
N SER A 40 8.75 3.04 -34.10
CA SER A 40 7.43 3.36 -34.63
C SER A 40 6.90 2.13 -35.36
N MET A 41 6.09 1.35 -34.66
CA MET A 41 5.37 0.23 -35.25
C MET A 41 4.10 0.73 -35.94
N PRO A 42 3.69 0.13 -37.08
CA PRO A 42 2.36 0.37 -37.66
C PRO A 42 1.28 0.14 -36.60
N GLU A 43 0.20 0.92 -36.62
CA GLU A 43 -0.97 0.74 -35.74
C GLU A 43 -1.81 -0.49 -36.12
N ASP A 44 -1.15 -1.57 -36.55
CA ASP A 44 -1.81 -2.83 -36.85
C ASP A 44 -2.25 -3.51 -35.55
N ASN A 45 -3.34 -4.28 -35.67
CA ASN A 45 -4.10 -4.93 -34.60
C ASN A 45 -3.25 -5.95 -33.80
N TYR A 46 -2.31 -5.48 -32.99
CA TYR A 46 -1.52 -6.32 -32.11
C TYR A 46 -2.44 -6.97 -31.09
N GLN A 47 -2.50 -8.30 -31.08
CA GLN A 47 -3.04 -9.05 -29.97
C GLN A 47 -2.30 -8.65 -28.68
N ILE A 48 -3.01 -8.03 -27.74
CA ILE A 48 -2.49 -7.60 -26.45
C ILE A 48 -2.61 -8.79 -25.49
N ASP A 49 -1.48 -9.24 -24.97
CA ASP A 49 -1.45 -10.32 -23.98
C ASP A 49 -1.77 -9.78 -22.59
N LEU A 50 -1.26 -8.57 -22.28
CA LEU A 50 -1.37 -7.93 -20.97
C LEU A 50 -1.67 -6.43 -21.13
N GLU A 51 -2.76 -5.96 -20.55
CA GLU A 51 -3.12 -4.55 -20.49
C GLU A 51 -3.10 -4.06 -19.05
N ILE A 52 -2.41 -2.96 -18.79
CA ILE A 52 -2.23 -2.37 -17.47
C ILE A 52 -2.67 -0.90 -17.51
N ASN A 53 -3.60 -0.55 -16.63
CA ASN A 53 -4.10 0.82 -16.48
C ASN A 53 -4.13 1.20 -15.00
N ASP A 54 -4.00 2.49 -14.68
CA ASP A 54 -4.18 2.96 -13.31
C ASP A 54 -5.54 2.51 -12.73
N ARG A 55 -5.54 2.26 -11.42
CA ARG A 55 -6.78 2.30 -10.65
C ARG A 55 -7.33 3.72 -10.61
N PHE A 56 -8.63 3.83 -10.35
CA PHE A 56 -9.32 5.12 -10.24
C PHE A 56 -8.72 5.99 -9.13
N ASP A 57 -8.41 5.38 -7.98
CA ASP A 57 -7.83 6.02 -6.80
C ASP A 57 -6.31 6.32 -6.92
N LYS A 58 -5.68 5.91 -8.04
CA LYS A 58 -4.24 6.05 -8.28
C LYS A 58 -3.35 5.35 -7.24
N GLN A 59 -3.89 4.42 -6.46
CA GLN A 59 -3.14 3.64 -5.46
C GLN A 59 -2.55 2.34 -6.02
N GLY A 60 -2.61 2.17 -7.34
CA GLY A 60 -2.10 0.99 -8.02
C GLY A 60 -2.66 0.86 -9.44
N VAL A 61 -2.73 -0.37 -9.95
CA VAL A 61 -3.11 -0.67 -11.34
C VAL A 61 -4.12 -1.81 -11.45
N ASN A 62 -5.02 -1.70 -12.43
CA ASN A 62 -5.84 -2.80 -12.92
C ASN A 62 -5.10 -3.48 -14.08
N VAL A 63 -5.07 -4.81 -14.05
CA VAL A 63 -4.40 -5.63 -15.06
C VAL A 63 -5.38 -6.62 -15.65
N ILE A 64 -5.41 -6.68 -16.98
CA ILE A 64 -6.26 -7.59 -17.74
C ILE A 64 -5.41 -8.29 -18.79
N GLY A 65 -5.43 -9.62 -18.85
CA GLY A 65 -4.62 -10.33 -19.83
C GLY A 65 -4.95 -11.80 -19.92
N ASN A 66 -4.25 -12.52 -20.78
CA ASN A 66 -4.29 -13.99 -20.74
C ASN A 66 -3.64 -14.49 -19.44
N PRO A 67 -4.05 -15.67 -18.92
CA PRO A 67 -3.61 -16.13 -17.61
C PRO A 67 -2.08 -16.18 -17.46
N ALA A 68 -1.37 -16.72 -18.45
CA ALA A 68 0.09 -16.86 -18.39
C ALA A 68 0.84 -15.52 -18.31
N SER A 69 0.36 -14.50 -19.03
CA SER A 69 0.95 -13.15 -18.99
C SER A 69 0.70 -12.44 -17.65
N VAL A 70 -0.48 -12.65 -17.06
CA VAL A 70 -0.87 -12.10 -15.76
C VAL A 70 -0.07 -12.77 -14.65
N GLU A 71 0.09 -14.09 -14.67
CA GLU A 71 0.92 -14.81 -13.69
C GLU A 71 2.38 -14.40 -13.77
N LYS A 72 2.93 -14.28 -14.98
CA LYS A 72 4.30 -13.80 -15.14
C LYS A 72 4.45 -12.38 -14.57
N PHE A 73 3.48 -11.49 -14.83
CA PHE A 73 3.50 -10.15 -14.27
C PHE A 73 3.40 -10.15 -12.75
N ALA A 74 2.49 -10.91 -12.16
CA ALA A 74 2.33 -11.05 -10.71
C ALA A 74 3.62 -11.56 -10.04
N SER A 75 4.29 -12.54 -10.63
CA SER A 75 5.59 -13.05 -10.15
C SER A 75 6.69 -11.98 -10.18
N ILE A 76 6.72 -11.14 -11.22
CA ILE A 76 7.65 -10.01 -11.29
C ILE A 76 7.35 -9.00 -10.17
N LEU A 77 6.07 -8.68 -9.94
CA LEU A 77 5.69 -7.77 -8.86
C LEU A 77 6.11 -8.29 -7.49
N PHE A 78 5.80 -9.55 -7.16
CA PHE A 78 6.16 -10.15 -5.86
C PHE A 78 7.67 -10.31 -5.64
N SER A 79 8.45 -10.48 -6.71
CA SER A 79 9.92 -10.52 -6.59
C SER A 79 10.56 -9.13 -6.49
N THR A 80 9.91 -8.10 -7.06
CA THR A 80 10.43 -6.73 -7.11
C THR A 80 10.06 -5.90 -5.90
N PHE A 81 8.84 -6.05 -5.37
CA PHE A 81 8.27 -5.14 -4.38
C PHE A 81 8.04 -5.81 -3.02
N ASP A 82 8.34 -5.06 -1.95
CA ASP A 82 8.24 -5.53 -0.57
C ASP A 82 6.79 -5.64 -0.06
N ASP A 83 5.93 -4.68 -0.43
CA ASP A 83 4.59 -4.50 0.14
C ASP A 83 3.46 -4.55 -0.89
N VAL A 84 3.73 -4.99 -2.12
CA VAL A 84 2.69 -5.07 -3.17
C VAL A 84 1.60 -6.08 -2.78
N ILE A 85 0.35 -5.73 -3.07
CA ILE A 85 -0.81 -6.60 -2.84
C ILE A 85 -1.52 -6.83 -4.16
N ILE A 86 -1.81 -8.10 -4.47
CA ILE A 86 -2.45 -8.51 -5.72
C ILE A 86 -3.79 -9.17 -5.41
N ARG A 87 -4.88 -8.57 -5.88
CA ARG A 87 -6.24 -9.07 -5.67
C ARG A 87 -6.74 -9.73 -6.94
N ARG A 88 -6.96 -11.03 -6.88
CA ARG A 88 -7.48 -11.80 -8.00
C ARG A 88 -8.99 -11.73 -7.99
N ARG A 89 -9.60 -11.16 -9.04
CA ARG A 89 -11.04 -11.33 -9.23
C ARG A 89 -11.26 -12.72 -9.79
N ILE A 90 -11.70 -13.64 -8.95
CA ILE A 90 -12.22 -14.93 -9.41
C ILE A 90 -13.42 -14.59 -10.29
N SER A 91 -13.32 -14.80 -11.61
CA SER A 91 -14.51 -14.84 -12.45
C SER A 91 -15.35 -16.00 -11.93
N THR A 92 -16.49 -15.71 -11.31
CA THR A 92 -17.44 -16.70 -10.79
C THR A 92 -18.09 -17.45 -11.95
N LEU A 93 -17.34 -18.38 -12.55
CA LEU A 93 -17.81 -19.43 -13.46
C LEU A 93 -17.05 -20.74 -13.24
N ALA A 94 -16.47 -20.95 -12.05
CA ALA A 94 -15.98 -22.25 -11.62
C ALA A 94 -16.63 -22.59 -10.28
N SER A 95 -17.31 -23.74 -10.25
CA SER A 95 -17.96 -24.31 -9.07
C SER A 95 -16.99 -24.46 -7.90
N PRO A 96 -17.49 -24.53 -6.64
CA PRO A 96 -16.64 -24.64 -5.47
C PRO A 96 -15.82 -25.93 -5.55
N ILE A 97 -14.50 -25.81 -5.49
CA ILE A 97 -13.63 -26.95 -5.21
C ILE A 97 -13.89 -27.34 -3.75
N THR A 98 -14.36 -28.56 -3.58
CA THR A 98 -14.64 -29.20 -2.30
C THR A 98 -13.39 -29.25 -1.42
N GLU A 99 -13.63 -29.09 -0.11
CA GLU A 99 -12.64 -29.20 0.96
C GLU A 99 -11.77 -30.46 0.85
N GLY A 100 -10.46 -30.27 1.06
CA GLY A 100 -9.51 -31.35 1.28
C GLY A 100 -8.29 -31.24 0.38
N HIS A 101 -7.26 -30.53 0.83
CA HIS A 101 -5.92 -31.11 1.05
C HIS A 101 -4.95 -30.04 1.56
N SER A 102 -4.35 -30.38 2.71
CA SER A 102 -3.22 -29.73 3.35
C SER A 102 -1.97 -29.74 2.46
N ASP A 103 -1.14 -28.70 2.62
CA ASP A 103 0.22 -28.57 2.08
C ASP A 103 0.37 -28.45 0.55
N ALA A 104 -0.41 -27.58 -0.08
CA ALA A 104 -0.14 -27.17 -1.46
C ALA A 104 0.96 -26.10 -1.51
N ASN A 105 2.16 -26.51 -1.95
CA ASN A 105 3.28 -25.63 -2.25
C ASN A 105 2.85 -24.57 -3.30
N LEU A 106 3.10 -23.28 -3.05
CA LEU A 106 2.75 -22.19 -3.99
C LEU A 106 3.33 -22.43 -5.39
N ALA A 107 4.50 -23.08 -5.50
CA ALA A 107 5.07 -23.49 -6.78
C ALA A 107 4.25 -24.57 -7.49
N ALA A 108 3.59 -25.47 -6.75
CA ALA A 108 2.69 -26.48 -7.28
C ALA A 108 1.38 -25.84 -7.75
N VAL A 109 0.79 -24.93 -6.97
CA VAL A 109 -0.43 -24.20 -7.37
C VAL A 109 -0.15 -23.34 -8.60
N ILE A 110 0.99 -22.66 -8.68
CA ILE A 110 1.43 -21.91 -9.88
C ILE A 110 1.62 -22.87 -11.06
N SER A 111 2.28 -24.01 -10.88
CA SER A 111 2.48 -25.02 -11.93
C SER A 111 1.16 -25.63 -12.42
N GLU A 112 0.23 -25.88 -11.53
CA GLU A 112 -1.09 -26.45 -11.82
C GLU A 112 -1.99 -25.40 -12.49
N THR A 113 -1.98 -24.16 -12.01
CA THR A 113 -2.63 -23.02 -12.68
C THR A 113 -2.04 -22.75 -14.06
N LEU A 114 -0.72 -22.93 -14.25
CA LEU A 114 -0.08 -22.82 -15.56
C LEU A 114 -0.49 -23.96 -16.50
N LYS A 115 -0.61 -25.20 -16.01
CA LYS A 115 -1.13 -26.35 -16.78
C LYS A 115 -2.63 -26.21 -17.11
N GLU A 116 -3.43 -25.68 -16.19
CA GLU A 116 -4.83 -25.33 -16.41
C GLU A 116 -4.97 -24.15 -17.38
N ALA A 117 -4.07 -23.18 -17.33
CA ALA A 117 -4.00 -22.08 -18.29
C ALA A 117 -3.64 -22.56 -19.71
N GLU A 118 -2.75 -23.55 -19.82
CA GLU A 118 -2.39 -24.22 -21.09
C GLU A 118 -3.55 -25.03 -21.69
N THR A 119 -4.50 -25.48 -20.86
CA THR A 119 -5.70 -26.22 -21.27
C THR A 119 -6.97 -25.36 -21.34
N SER A 120 -6.93 -24.13 -20.83
CA SER A 120 -8.04 -23.19 -20.83
C SER A 120 -8.22 -22.50 -22.20
N ASP A 121 -9.47 -22.09 -22.46
CA ASP A 121 -9.83 -21.30 -23.63
C ASP A 121 -8.87 -20.09 -23.80
N PRO A 122 -8.16 -19.97 -24.94
CA PRO A 122 -7.28 -18.84 -25.25
C PRO A 122 -7.98 -17.46 -25.17
N GLN A 123 -9.31 -17.43 -25.15
CA GLN A 123 -10.10 -16.21 -24.97
C GLN A 123 -10.36 -15.82 -23.50
N ARG A 124 -10.08 -16.70 -22.52
CA ARG A 124 -10.29 -16.41 -21.09
C ARG A 124 -9.31 -15.32 -20.65
N LYS A 125 -9.85 -14.17 -20.26
CA LYS A 125 -9.08 -13.08 -19.66
C LYS A 125 -9.10 -13.17 -18.14
N THR A 126 -7.94 -13.02 -17.53
CA THR A 126 -7.77 -12.89 -16.08
C THR A 126 -7.71 -11.41 -15.72
N HIS A 127 -8.36 -11.05 -14.62
CA HIS A 127 -8.39 -9.69 -14.09
C HIS A 127 -7.76 -9.69 -12.69
N ILE A 128 -6.73 -8.88 -12.49
CA ILE A 128 -6.18 -8.62 -11.16
C ILE A 128 -6.18 -7.11 -10.88
N ASP A 129 -6.43 -6.76 -9.62
CA ASP A 129 -6.26 -5.43 -9.06
C ASP A 129 -4.99 -5.43 -8.23
N VAL A 130 -4.08 -4.51 -8.49
CA VAL A 130 -2.80 -4.41 -7.80
C VAL A 130 -2.79 -3.13 -6.99
N GLU A 131 -2.50 -3.22 -5.70
CA GLU A 131 -2.24 -2.08 -4.82
C GLU A 131 -0.72 -1.89 -4.71
N PHE A 132 -0.26 -0.65 -4.83
CA PHE A 132 1.12 -0.25 -4.55
C PHE A 132 1.16 0.63 -3.30
N PRO A 133 1.47 0.07 -2.12
CA PRO A 133 1.69 0.85 -0.92
C PRO A 133 3.04 1.56 -0.96
N PHE A 134 3.42 2.20 0.15
CA PHE A 134 4.54 3.14 0.23
C PHE A 134 5.86 2.61 -0.36
N CYS A 135 6.32 1.41 0.02
CA CYS A 135 7.59 0.87 -0.45
C CYS A 135 7.53 0.56 -1.96
N SER A 136 6.41 0.01 -2.44
CA SER A 136 6.17 -0.24 -3.86
C SER A 136 6.20 1.05 -4.67
N LYS A 137 5.53 2.11 -4.23
CA LYS A 137 5.56 3.42 -4.90
C LYS A 137 6.97 3.98 -4.97
N ARG A 138 7.71 3.93 -3.85
CA ARG A 138 9.11 4.36 -3.82
C ARG A 138 9.99 3.56 -4.76
N LYS A 139 9.82 2.24 -4.82
CA LYS A 139 10.59 1.39 -5.72
C LYS A 139 10.26 1.66 -7.19
N LEU A 140 8.99 1.96 -7.50
CA LEU A 140 8.57 2.39 -8.83
C LEU A 140 9.17 3.76 -9.20
N ASP A 141 9.30 4.69 -8.24
CA ASP A 141 10.00 5.97 -8.46
C ASP A 141 11.49 5.74 -8.78
N GLU A 142 12.16 4.83 -8.06
CA GLU A 142 13.55 4.42 -8.35
C GLU A 142 13.69 3.82 -9.76
N ILE A 143 12.76 2.96 -10.17
CA ILE A 143 12.79 2.38 -11.53
C ILE A 143 12.54 3.47 -12.58
N ARG A 144 11.63 4.42 -12.31
CA ARG A 144 11.34 5.55 -13.20
C ARG A 144 12.56 6.47 -13.35
N SER A 145 13.29 6.73 -12.27
CA SER A 145 14.43 7.67 -12.25
C SER A 145 15.61 7.22 -13.11
N ILE A 146 15.73 5.91 -13.40
CA ILE A 146 16.70 5.37 -14.36
C ILE A 146 16.43 5.88 -15.79
N THR A 147 15.17 6.17 -16.11
CA THR A 147 14.76 6.51 -17.49
C THR A 147 14.58 8.02 -17.69
N VAL A 148 14.06 8.72 -16.68
CA VAL A 148 13.70 10.14 -16.79
C VAL A 148 13.88 10.82 -15.43
N PRO A 149 14.32 12.08 -15.36
CA PRO A 149 14.37 12.82 -14.11
C PRO A 149 13.05 12.70 -13.35
N THR A 150 13.14 12.35 -12.07
CA THR A 150 12.01 11.99 -11.23
C THR A 150 12.17 12.66 -9.88
N ILE A 151 11.15 13.38 -9.44
CA ILE A 151 11.08 13.87 -8.06
C ILE A 151 10.81 12.68 -7.14
N CYS A 152 11.56 12.56 -6.04
CA CYS A 152 11.32 11.50 -5.06
C CYS A 152 9.88 11.55 -4.54
N GLY A 153 9.15 10.42 -4.56
CA GLY A 153 7.73 10.38 -4.20
C GLY A 153 6.77 10.65 -5.35
N HIS A 154 7.22 10.62 -6.61
CA HIS A 154 6.42 10.89 -7.80
C HIS A 154 5.04 10.20 -7.77
N HIS A 155 4.99 8.88 -7.59
CA HIS A 155 3.71 8.17 -7.62
C HIS A 155 2.81 8.53 -6.43
N TYR A 156 3.40 8.79 -5.26
CA TYR A 156 2.67 9.23 -4.08
C TYR A 156 2.04 10.62 -4.30
N TYR A 157 2.81 11.59 -4.80
CA TYR A 157 2.29 12.94 -5.11
C TYR A 157 1.28 12.94 -6.26
N LYS A 158 1.42 12.04 -7.24
CA LYS A 158 0.37 11.82 -8.26
C LYS A 158 -0.92 11.29 -7.62
N ALA A 159 -0.81 10.39 -6.65
CA ALA A 159 -1.96 9.83 -5.94
C ALA A 159 -2.63 10.84 -4.98
N CYS A 160 -1.92 11.88 -4.53
CA CYS A 160 -2.54 13.02 -3.84
C CYS A 160 -3.55 13.77 -4.72
N GLY A 161 -3.33 13.78 -6.05
CA GLY A 161 -4.17 14.52 -6.99
C GLY A 161 -4.11 16.04 -6.80
N GLY A 162 -5.07 16.74 -7.42
CA GLY A 162 -5.27 18.18 -7.26
C GLY A 162 -4.02 19.04 -7.49
N ARG A 163 -3.83 20.03 -6.61
CA ARG A 163 -2.73 20.98 -6.71
C ARG A 163 -1.36 20.31 -6.56
N ILE A 164 -1.23 19.32 -5.68
CA ILE A 164 0.03 18.61 -5.44
C ILE A 164 0.50 17.91 -6.71
N ALA A 165 -0.38 17.13 -7.36
CA ALA A 165 -0.05 16.44 -8.60
C ALA A 165 0.30 17.41 -9.74
N TYR A 166 -0.37 18.57 -9.81
CA TYR A 166 -0.05 19.61 -10.79
C TYR A 166 1.31 20.28 -10.52
N MET A 167 1.62 20.62 -9.27
CA MET A 167 2.92 21.17 -8.88
C MET A 167 4.05 20.18 -9.15
N LEU A 168 3.82 18.87 -8.95
CA LEU A 168 4.78 17.82 -9.28
C LEU A 168 5.11 17.84 -10.78
N GLU A 169 4.11 17.95 -11.65
CA GLU A 169 4.34 18.02 -13.11
C GLU A 169 5.17 19.24 -13.50
N MET A 170 4.95 20.37 -12.83
CA MET A 170 5.76 21.57 -13.05
C MET A 170 7.21 21.35 -12.59
N ALA A 171 7.40 20.75 -11.41
CA ALA A 171 8.71 20.44 -10.87
C ALA A 171 9.50 19.49 -11.81
N GLU A 172 8.88 18.42 -12.30
CA GLU A 172 9.54 17.49 -13.23
C GLU A 172 9.90 18.16 -14.55
N LYS A 173 9.05 19.06 -15.08
CA LYS A 173 9.39 19.85 -16.27
C LYS A 173 10.58 20.78 -16.06
N LEU A 174 10.79 21.29 -14.84
CA LEU A 174 11.98 22.08 -14.52
C LEU A 174 13.23 21.20 -14.52
N LEU A 175 13.15 19.96 -14.02
CA LEU A 175 14.25 19.00 -14.10
C LEU A 175 14.60 18.67 -15.56
N GLU A 176 13.60 18.42 -16.40
CA GLU A 176 13.78 18.15 -17.84
C GLU A 176 14.48 19.32 -18.56
N ARG A 177 14.32 20.56 -18.06
CA ARG A 177 14.99 21.77 -18.59
C ARG A 177 16.37 22.03 -17.98
N GLY A 178 16.94 21.07 -17.24
CA GLY A 178 18.27 21.18 -16.64
C GLY A 178 18.29 21.81 -15.25
N GLY A 179 17.14 21.90 -14.58
CA GLY A 179 17.07 22.32 -13.18
C GLY A 179 17.81 21.36 -12.25
N SER A 180 18.46 21.92 -11.22
CA SER A 180 19.11 21.16 -10.15
C SER A 180 18.06 20.35 -9.37
N LEU A 181 18.28 19.03 -9.23
CA LEU A 181 17.37 18.15 -8.50
C LEU A 181 17.10 18.64 -7.08
N ARG A 182 18.16 19.03 -6.38
CA ARG A 182 18.08 19.52 -4.99
C ARG A 182 17.20 20.77 -4.88
N ASP A 183 17.42 21.75 -5.76
CA ASP A 183 16.75 23.05 -5.66
C ASP A 183 15.28 22.94 -6.08
N VAL A 184 15.00 22.16 -7.12
CA VAL A 184 13.64 21.89 -7.57
C VAL A 184 12.86 21.10 -6.52
N GLU A 185 13.46 20.07 -5.90
CA GLU A 185 12.81 19.31 -4.82
C GLU A 185 12.53 20.19 -3.59
N ALA A 186 13.47 21.05 -3.21
CA ALA A 186 13.29 21.96 -2.09
C ALA A 186 12.13 22.93 -2.33
N LEU A 187 12.11 23.59 -3.49
CA LEU A 187 11.05 24.53 -3.87
C LEU A 187 9.70 23.83 -4.00
N PHE A 188 9.67 22.62 -4.58
CA PHE A 188 8.45 21.84 -4.68
C PHE A 188 7.87 21.50 -3.31
N LYS A 189 8.70 21.03 -2.37
CA LYS A 189 8.29 20.72 -0.99
C LYS A 189 7.75 21.95 -0.27
N GLU A 190 8.45 23.08 -0.36
CA GLU A 190 7.99 24.36 0.21
C GLU A 190 6.63 24.77 -0.36
N THR A 191 6.43 24.60 -1.67
CA THR A 191 5.20 25.00 -2.37
C THR A 191 3.99 24.18 -1.92
N ILE A 192 4.17 22.88 -1.69
CA ILE A 192 3.07 21.97 -1.32
C ILE A 192 2.85 21.88 0.19
N GLN A 193 3.75 22.38 1.03
CA GLN A 193 3.69 22.22 2.49
C GLN A 193 2.35 22.67 3.07
N ARG A 194 1.76 23.76 2.54
CA ARG A 194 0.47 24.31 2.99
C ARG A 194 -0.74 23.44 2.66
N GLU A 195 -0.59 22.50 1.74
CA GLU A 195 -1.65 21.55 1.38
C GLU A 195 -1.72 20.37 2.37
N TYR A 196 -0.70 20.20 3.21
CA TYR A 196 -0.64 19.13 4.20
C TYR A 196 -1.26 19.56 5.53
N PRO A 197 -1.79 18.60 6.30
CA PRO A 197 -2.36 18.85 7.61
C PRO A 197 -1.26 19.26 8.61
N HIS A 198 -1.64 20.10 9.56
CA HIS A 198 -0.78 20.61 10.62
C HIS A 198 -1.41 20.34 12.00
N GLU A 199 -0.66 20.61 13.07
CA GLU A 199 -1.20 20.49 14.43
C GLU A 199 -2.52 21.26 14.59
N GLY A 200 -3.50 20.62 15.22
CA GLY A 200 -4.86 21.14 15.35
C GLY A 200 -5.81 20.76 14.21
N SER A 201 -5.30 20.32 13.06
CA SER A 201 -6.12 19.83 11.94
C SER A 201 -6.90 18.57 12.32
N ARG A 202 -8.02 18.35 11.62
CA ARG A 202 -8.70 17.07 11.62
C ARG A 202 -8.26 16.25 10.42
N ILE A 203 -8.05 14.96 10.63
CA ILE A 203 -7.56 14.05 9.62
C ILE A 203 -8.34 12.75 9.68
N ASP A 204 -8.72 12.24 8.52
CA ASP A 204 -9.37 10.94 8.43
C ASP A 204 -8.33 9.81 8.42
N MET A 205 -8.75 8.60 8.80
CA MET A 205 -7.90 7.41 8.80
C MET A 205 -8.49 6.38 7.84
N GLU A 206 -7.84 6.23 6.69
CA GLU A 206 -8.22 5.31 5.64
C GLU A 206 -7.55 3.95 5.85
N HIS A 207 -8.33 3.02 6.40
CA HIS A 207 -7.95 1.66 6.73
C HIS A 207 -8.35 0.72 5.58
N VAL A 208 -7.38 0.41 4.72
CA VAL A 208 -7.59 -0.44 3.55
C VAL A 208 -7.32 -1.89 3.95
N LYS A 209 -8.21 -2.82 3.63
CA LYS A 209 -7.98 -4.25 3.85
C LYS A 209 -7.18 -4.86 2.69
N ILE A 210 -6.53 -5.99 2.93
CA ILE A 210 -5.84 -6.75 1.87
C ILE A 210 -6.79 -7.06 0.69
N ASP A 211 -8.07 -7.32 0.95
CA ASP A 211 -9.08 -7.59 -0.08
C ASP A 211 -9.62 -6.35 -0.82
N GLY A 212 -9.25 -5.15 -0.39
CA GLY A 212 -9.60 -3.89 -1.06
C GLY A 212 -10.79 -3.15 -0.54
N ARG A 213 -11.47 -3.67 0.48
CA ARG A 213 -12.43 -2.86 1.22
C ARG A 213 -11.71 -1.72 1.92
N VAL A 214 -12.27 -0.53 1.82
CA VAL A 214 -11.76 0.69 2.46
C VAL A 214 -12.71 1.07 3.59
N PHE A 215 -12.15 1.22 4.79
CA PHE A 215 -12.88 1.67 5.97
C PHE A 215 -12.33 3.02 6.42
N HIS A 216 -13.23 3.95 6.74
CA HIS A 216 -12.88 5.24 7.33
C HIS A 216 -13.10 5.14 8.84
N LEU A 217 -12.02 5.18 9.62
CA LEU A 217 -12.09 5.01 11.08
C LEU A 217 -12.53 6.29 11.84
N GLY A 218 -12.93 7.30 11.08
CA GLY A 218 -13.42 8.58 11.57
C GLY A 218 -12.31 9.63 11.73
N GLU A 219 -12.72 10.89 11.84
CA GLU A 219 -11.81 12.01 12.01
C GLU A 219 -11.10 11.98 13.37
N ALA A 220 -9.79 12.11 13.34
CA ALA A 220 -8.96 12.35 14.50
C ALA A 220 -8.42 13.78 14.49
N ARG A 221 -8.19 14.36 15.67
CA ARG A 221 -7.49 15.64 15.80
C ARG A 221 -6.00 15.39 15.92
N ILE A 222 -5.20 16.08 15.12
CA ILE A 222 -3.75 16.10 15.28
C ILE A 222 -3.43 16.96 16.51
N ILE A 223 -2.86 16.36 17.56
CA ILE A 223 -2.51 17.07 18.79
C ILE A 223 -1.01 17.32 18.92
N ALA A 224 -0.19 16.65 18.11
CA ALA A 224 1.23 16.98 17.92
C ALA A 224 1.69 16.46 16.56
N PHE A 225 2.55 17.23 15.89
CA PHE A 225 3.21 16.80 14.65
C PHE A 225 4.67 17.26 14.63
N ASN A 226 5.60 16.31 14.67
CA ASN A 226 7.03 16.57 14.48
C ASN A 226 7.41 16.27 13.03
N GLU A 227 7.61 17.31 12.23
CA GLU A 227 8.00 17.18 10.82
C GLU A 227 9.40 16.57 10.66
N GLN A 228 10.35 16.81 11.56
CA GLN A 228 11.72 16.28 11.41
C GLN A 228 11.76 14.77 11.63
N GLU A 229 11.05 14.28 12.64
CA GLU A 229 10.99 12.86 12.98
C GLU A 229 9.85 12.12 12.26
N GLN A 230 9.02 12.87 11.53
CA GLN A 230 7.82 12.39 10.84
C GLN A 230 6.84 11.69 11.78
N ARG A 231 6.73 12.17 13.02
CA ARG A 231 5.89 11.60 14.09
C ARG A 231 4.62 12.40 14.30
N ILE A 232 3.49 11.71 14.36
CA ILE A 232 2.16 12.30 14.49
C ILE A 232 1.47 11.68 15.70
N LYS A 233 0.88 12.53 16.54
CA LYS A 233 0.00 12.11 17.62
C LYS A 233 -1.43 12.56 17.33
N LEU A 234 -2.34 11.60 17.37
CA LEU A 234 -3.75 11.80 17.08
C LEU A 234 -4.60 11.57 18.34
N LEU A 235 -5.64 12.38 18.50
CA LEU A 235 -6.66 12.23 19.54
C LEU A 235 -8.02 11.93 18.89
N ARG A 236 -8.67 10.87 19.34
CA ARG A 236 -10.07 10.56 19.03
C ARG A 236 -10.88 10.45 20.32
N VAL A 237 -12.07 11.04 20.34
CA VAL A 237 -13.02 10.92 21.45
C VAL A 237 -14.25 10.17 20.95
N PHE A 238 -14.63 9.09 21.64
CA PHE A 238 -15.71 8.22 21.25
C PHE A 238 -17.03 8.64 21.90
N SER A 239 -18.07 8.79 21.09
CA SER A 239 -19.42 9.10 21.56
C SER A 239 -20.31 7.86 21.72
N ALA A 240 -20.03 6.79 20.97
CA ALA A 240 -20.82 5.56 20.97
C ALA A 240 -20.25 4.52 21.94
N ALA A 241 -21.14 3.83 22.66
CA ALA A 241 -20.79 2.63 23.41
C ALA A 241 -20.46 1.46 22.47
N GLY A 242 -19.69 0.49 22.94
CA GLY A 242 -19.38 -0.72 22.17
C GLY A 242 -18.30 -1.56 22.85
N ILE A 243 -17.53 -2.29 22.06
CA ILE A 243 -16.35 -3.03 22.50
C ILE A 243 -15.18 -2.61 21.61
N TYR A 244 -13.99 -2.48 22.19
CA TYR A 244 -12.76 -2.41 21.43
C TYR A 244 -12.39 -3.83 21.01
N ASP A 245 -12.70 -4.23 19.77
CA ASP A 245 -12.70 -5.64 19.34
C ASP A 245 -11.42 -6.40 19.67
N GLY A 246 -10.25 -5.82 19.36
CA GLY A 246 -8.96 -6.45 19.66
C GLY A 246 -8.70 -6.65 21.16
N LEU A 247 -9.10 -5.69 22.00
CA LEU A 247 -8.91 -5.75 23.45
C LEU A 247 -10.03 -6.50 24.18
N LYS A 248 -11.20 -6.67 23.54
CA LYS A 248 -12.45 -7.14 24.14
C LYS A 248 -12.85 -6.36 25.40
N VAL A 249 -12.46 -5.09 25.49
CA VAL A 249 -12.78 -4.19 26.59
C VAL A 249 -13.96 -3.29 26.19
N ARG A 250 -14.86 -3.03 27.13
CA ARG A 250 -16.03 -2.16 26.91
C ARG A 250 -15.58 -0.75 26.53
N LYS A 251 -16.12 -0.22 25.44
CA LYS A 251 -16.02 1.19 25.01
C LYS A 251 -17.22 1.95 25.55
N GLU A 252 -16.97 3.09 26.18
CA GLU A 252 -18.00 3.93 26.80
C GLU A 252 -17.98 5.35 26.20
N PRO A 253 -19.12 6.06 26.16
CA PRO A 253 -19.16 7.45 25.73
C PRO A 253 -18.24 8.33 26.58
N GLY A 254 -17.40 9.12 25.90
CA GLY A 254 -16.39 9.98 26.51
C GLY A 254 -15.02 9.31 26.66
N ASP A 255 -14.90 8.01 26.41
CA ASP A 255 -13.60 7.37 26.23
C ASP A 255 -12.83 8.04 25.09
N TYR A 256 -11.51 8.00 25.16
CA TYR A 256 -10.66 8.56 24.13
C TYR A 256 -9.49 7.64 23.79
N ALA A 257 -8.97 7.81 22.58
CA ALA A 257 -7.80 7.11 22.07
C ALA A 257 -6.71 8.10 21.70
N ILE A 258 -5.48 7.76 22.09
CA ILE A 258 -4.26 8.42 21.64
C ILE A 258 -3.56 7.49 20.69
N THR A 259 -3.41 7.91 19.44
CA THR A 259 -2.71 7.13 18.41
C THR A 259 -1.38 7.80 18.08
N ASN A 260 -0.29 7.07 18.31
CA ASN A 260 1.07 7.48 17.97
C ASN A 260 1.50 6.81 16.67
N MET A 261 1.87 7.62 15.69
CA MET A 261 2.22 7.19 14.33
C MET A 261 3.57 7.79 13.93
N LYS A 262 4.26 7.09 13.04
CA LYS A 262 5.42 7.63 12.33
C LYS A 262 5.29 7.30 10.85
N ILE A 263 5.35 8.32 9.99
CA ILE A 263 5.19 8.17 8.54
C ILE A 263 6.28 7.22 8.02
N GLY A 264 5.91 6.26 7.18
CA GLY A 264 6.82 5.25 6.66
C GLY A 264 7.16 4.10 7.63
N GLU A 265 6.57 4.04 8.82
CA GLU A 265 6.65 2.85 9.68
C GLU A 265 5.52 1.86 9.42
N TRP A 266 5.80 0.57 9.66
CA TRP A 266 4.93 -0.59 9.43
C TRP A 266 3.94 -0.86 10.56
N SER A 267 3.91 0.02 11.56
CA SER A 267 2.97 -0.11 12.66
C SER A 267 2.69 1.23 13.31
N PHE A 268 1.58 1.28 14.01
CA PHE A 268 1.26 2.38 14.92
C PHE A 268 0.58 1.85 16.16
N LYS A 269 0.65 2.63 17.23
CA LYS A 269 0.12 2.27 18.54
C LYS A 269 -1.09 3.15 18.86
N THR A 270 -2.16 2.54 19.33
CA THR A 270 -3.36 3.23 19.83
C THR A 270 -3.61 2.82 21.27
N SER A 271 -3.52 3.79 22.17
CA SER A 271 -3.74 3.61 23.61
C SER A 271 -5.10 4.18 23.97
N TYR A 272 -5.94 3.35 24.59
CA TYR A 272 -7.32 3.67 24.94
C TYR A 272 -7.45 4.04 26.41
N PHE A 273 -8.25 5.06 26.68
CA PHE A 273 -8.47 5.60 28.01
C PHE A 273 -9.96 5.81 28.26
N SER A 274 -10.38 5.67 29.51
CA SER A 274 -11.71 6.07 29.93
C SER A 274 -11.84 7.60 29.91
N LYS A 275 -13.07 8.10 29.96
CA LYS A 275 -13.32 9.56 30.14
C LYS A 275 -12.60 10.19 31.34
N ASN A 276 -12.24 9.39 32.34
CA ASN A 276 -11.53 9.82 33.55
C ASN A 276 -10.00 9.62 33.44
N GLY A 277 -9.49 9.24 32.27
CA GLY A 277 -8.06 9.03 32.02
C GLY A 277 -7.53 7.67 32.48
N VAL A 278 -8.40 6.70 32.82
CA VAL A 278 -7.96 5.35 33.22
C VAL A 278 -7.58 4.56 31.96
N TYR A 279 -6.34 4.09 31.90
CA TYR A 279 -5.84 3.26 30.82
C TYR A 279 -6.62 1.93 30.69
N LYS A 280 -7.09 1.63 29.48
CA LYS A 280 -7.92 0.46 29.16
C LYS A 280 -7.18 -0.59 28.33
N GLY A 281 -6.07 -0.22 27.71
CA GLY A 281 -5.24 -1.10 26.88
C GLY A 281 -4.65 -0.39 25.68
N THR A 282 -3.66 -1.01 25.06
CA THR A 282 -2.99 -0.53 23.85
C THR A 282 -3.11 -1.58 22.77
N TYR A 283 -3.33 -1.09 21.57
CA TYR A 283 -3.44 -1.87 20.36
C TYR A 283 -2.38 -1.39 19.37
N VAL A 284 -1.57 -2.32 18.89
CA VAL A 284 -0.58 -2.07 17.83
C VAL A 284 -1.07 -2.74 16.57
N ASN A 285 -1.31 -1.93 15.54
CA ASN A 285 -1.70 -2.43 14.24
C ASN A 285 -0.44 -2.61 13.39
N ILE A 286 -0.23 -3.81 12.84
CA ILE A 286 0.82 -4.06 11.84
C ILE A 286 0.19 -3.83 10.45
N ASN A 287 0.77 -2.91 9.69
CA ASN A 287 0.26 -2.45 8.41
C ASN A 287 1.42 -2.21 7.42
N THR A 288 1.08 -1.97 6.16
CA THR A 288 2.02 -1.40 5.20
C THR A 288 2.39 0.02 5.65
N PRO A 289 3.59 0.52 5.30
CA PRO A 289 4.06 1.79 5.83
C PRO A 289 3.09 2.95 5.65
N LEU A 290 2.91 3.72 6.71
CA LEU A 290 1.95 4.81 6.77
C LEU A 290 2.25 5.90 5.74
N GLU A 291 1.23 6.31 4.98
CA GLU A 291 1.26 7.44 4.07
C GLU A 291 0.35 8.55 4.60
N ILE A 292 0.86 9.79 4.68
CA ILE A 292 0.02 10.95 4.95
C ILE A 292 -0.45 11.58 3.64
N TYR A 293 -1.71 11.92 3.51
CA TYR A 293 -2.28 12.67 2.40
C TYR A 293 -2.89 13.97 2.94
N PRO A 294 -3.22 14.96 2.09
CA PRO A 294 -3.75 16.26 2.53
C PRO A 294 -4.90 16.19 3.56
N ASN A 295 -5.78 15.19 3.43
CA ASN A 295 -6.97 15.05 4.27
C ASN A 295 -7.07 13.73 5.04
N ARG A 296 -6.11 12.83 4.90
CA ARG A 296 -6.19 11.49 5.48
C ARG A 296 -4.83 10.85 5.69
N ILE A 297 -4.74 9.92 6.63
CA ILE A 297 -3.63 8.96 6.73
C ILE A 297 -4.12 7.65 6.13
N ARG A 298 -3.32 7.05 5.24
CA ARG A 298 -3.65 5.82 4.53
C ARG A 298 -2.61 4.75 4.81
N TYR A 299 -3.08 3.52 4.93
CA TYR A 299 -2.28 2.31 4.97
C TYR A 299 -3.12 1.11 4.56
N VAL A 300 -2.47 0.02 4.17
CA VAL A 300 -3.11 -1.29 4.05
C VAL A 300 -2.88 -2.06 5.34
N ASP A 301 -3.97 -2.38 6.02
CA ASP A 301 -4.00 -3.24 7.19
C ASP A 301 -3.65 -4.67 6.80
N LEU A 302 -2.64 -5.22 7.46
CA LEU A 302 -2.18 -6.58 7.22
C LEU A 302 -2.93 -7.60 8.09
N GLU A 303 -3.96 -7.16 8.81
CA GLU A 303 -4.79 -8.00 9.69
C GLU A 303 -3.98 -8.72 10.77
N VAL A 304 -2.87 -8.11 11.20
CA VAL A 304 -2.02 -8.62 12.27
C VAL A 304 -1.93 -7.56 13.36
N ASP A 305 -2.34 -7.95 14.56
CA ASP A 305 -2.48 -7.03 15.68
C ASP A 305 -1.78 -7.54 16.94
N ILE A 306 -1.32 -6.61 17.76
CA ILE A 306 -0.74 -6.90 19.07
C ILE A 306 -1.52 -6.09 20.11
N CYS A 307 -2.04 -6.78 21.12
CA CYS A 307 -2.79 -6.17 22.19
C CYS A 307 -2.02 -6.23 23.50
N MET A 308 -2.04 -5.14 24.27
CA MET A 308 -1.54 -5.04 25.63
C MET A 308 -2.65 -4.59 26.57
N TRP A 309 -2.87 -5.33 27.65
CA TRP A 309 -3.91 -5.02 28.66
C TRP A 309 -3.34 -4.27 29.87
N PRO A 310 -4.18 -3.69 30.73
CA PRO A 310 -3.74 -2.93 31.92
C PRO A 310 -2.93 -3.73 32.94
N ASP A 311 -3.07 -5.06 32.94
CA ASP A 311 -2.30 -6.01 33.76
C ASP A 311 -0.91 -6.32 33.19
N GLY A 312 -0.57 -5.76 32.02
CA GLY A 312 0.69 -5.99 31.32
C GLY A 312 0.71 -7.25 30.46
N LYS A 313 -0.40 -7.99 30.37
CA LYS A 313 -0.50 -9.11 29.43
C LYS A 313 -0.35 -8.58 28.01
N ILE A 314 0.46 -9.25 27.18
CA ILE A 314 0.60 -8.98 25.75
C ILE A 314 0.16 -10.21 24.98
N GLN A 315 -0.61 -10.04 23.92
CA GLN A 315 -1.04 -11.12 23.04
C GLN A 315 -0.99 -10.68 21.59
N GLN A 316 -0.40 -11.51 20.75
CA GLN A 316 -0.50 -11.41 19.30
C GLN A 316 -1.84 -12.00 18.85
N ILE A 317 -2.50 -11.30 17.95
CA ILE A 317 -3.81 -11.66 17.40
C ILE A 317 -3.68 -11.79 15.86
N ASP A 318 -4.35 -12.79 15.30
CA ASP A 318 -4.70 -12.90 13.87
C ASP A 318 -3.61 -13.22 12.83
N LEU A 319 -2.47 -13.83 13.21
CA LEU A 319 -1.48 -14.31 12.21
C LEU A 319 -2.07 -15.35 11.23
N GLU A 320 -3.06 -16.13 11.66
CA GLU A 320 -3.74 -17.13 10.83
C GLU A 320 -4.47 -16.50 9.63
N LYS A 321 -5.13 -15.34 9.81
CA LYS A 321 -5.82 -14.64 8.73
C LYS A 321 -4.84 -14.13 7.68
N PHE A 322 -3.72 -13.57 8.11
CA PHE A 322 -2.66 -13.13 7.21
C PHE A 322 -2.06 -14.31 6.41
N ASN A 323 -1.80 -15.44 7.06
CA ASN A 323 -1.31 -16.64 6.40
C ASN A 323 -2.31 -17.18 5.35
N LEU A 324 -3.62 -17.09 5.63
CA LEU A 324 -4.65 -17.45 4.65
C LEU A 324 -4.59 -16.53 3.42
N LYS A 325 -4.41 -15.22 3.61
CA LYS A 325 -4.26 -14.25 2.49
C LYS A 325 -3.04 -14.55 1.63
N MET A 326 -1.98 -15.06 2.24
CA MET A 326 -0.80 -15.52 1.51
C MET A 326 -1.09 -16.78 0.69
N GLN A 327 -1.77 -17.77 1.27
CA GLN A 327 -2.20 -18.99 0.54
C GLN A 327 -3.13 -18.68 -0.63
N GLU A 328 -4.02 -17.69 -0.46
CA GLU A 328 -4.90 -17.17 -1.51
C GLU A 328 -4.14 -16.34 -2.58
N GLY A 329 -2.84 -16.08 -2.39
CA GLY A 329 -1.98 -15.40 -3.35
C GLY A 329 -2.13 -13.88 -3.36
N TYR A 330 -2.61 -13.26 -2.27
CA TYR A 330 -2.71 -11.80 -2.17
C TYR A 330 -1.39 -11.11 -1.89
N VAL A 331 -0.52 -11.76 -1.12
CA VAL A 331 0.71 -11.20 -0.56
C VAL A 331 1.89 -12.11 -0.84
N SER A 332 3.10 -11.55 -0.90
CA SER A 332 4.32 -12.30 -1.14
C SER A 332 4.87 -12.95 0.14
N GLU A 333 5.66 -14.00 -0.02
CA GLU A 333 6.45 -14.61 1.06
C GLU A 333 7.40 -13.58 1.70
N ARG A 334 7.98 -12.71 0.88
CA ARG A 334 8.84 -11.60 1.32
C ARG A 334 8.11 -10.65 2.28
N LEU A 335 6.83 -10.34 2.02
CA LEU A 335 6.03 -9.52 2.93
C LEU A 335 5.80 -10.23 4.27
N ARG A 336 5.59 -11.56 4.28
CA ARG A 336 5.46 -12.35 5.53
C ARG A 336 6.71 -12.25 6.39
N GLU A 337 7.90 -12.32 5.80
CA GLU A 337 9.16 -12.16 6.51
C GLU A 337 9.29 -10.78 7.16
N ILE A 338 8.94 -9.72 6.43
CA ILE A 338 8.92 -8.34 6.94
C ILE A 338 7.94 -8.22 8.11
N VAL A 339 6.71 -8.71 7.95
CA VAL A 339 5.67 -8.69 9.00
C VAL A 339 6.17 -9.41 10.25
N SER A 340 6.75 -10.61 10.10
CA SER A 340 7.27 -11.39 11.23
C SER A 340 8.35 -10.64 12.01
N LYS A 341 9.26 -9.97 11.31
CA LYS A 341 10.28 -9.10 11.92
C LYS A 341 9.64 -7.91 12.64
N LYS A 342 8.64 -7.27 12.03
CA LYS A 342 7.96 -6.10 12.61
C LYS A 342 7.10 -6.42 13.82
N ILE A 343 6.54 -7.62 13.89
CA ILE A 343 5.86 -8.12 15.09
C ILE A 343 6.86 -8.20 16.24
N LYS A 344 8.03 -8.81 16.01
CA LYS A 344 9.07 -8.93 17.05
C LYS A 344 9.55 -7.56 17.54
N GLU A 345 9.87 -6.65 16.62
CA GLU A 345 10.27 -5.27 16.96
C GLU A 345 9.17 -4.54 17.76
N SER A 346 7.91 -4.76 17.40
CA SER A 346 6.78 -4.14 18.09
C SER A 346 6.60 -4.70 19.51
N LEU A 347 6.74 -6.02 19.70
CA LEU A 347 6.72 -6.68 21.01
C LEU A 347 7.85 -6.17 21.91
N ASP A 348 9.07 -6.05 21.37
CA ASP A 348 10.24 -5.58 22.12
C ASP A 348 10.12 -4.10 22.54
N SER A 349 9.37 -3.29 21.76
CA SER A 349 9.16 -1.86 22.02
C SER A 349 7.96 -1.52 22.91
N LEU A 350 7.12 -2.51 23.26
CA LEU A 350 5.90 -2.30 24.04
C LEU A 350 6.24 -2.20 25.53
N SER A 351 5.91 -1.06 26.14
CA SER A 351 6.14 -0.82 27.56
C SER A 351 4.87 -0.28 28.23
N LEU A 352 4.40 -0.98 29.26
CA LEU A 352 3.19 -0.59 29.98
C LEU A 352 3.28 0.81 30.61
N SER A 353 4.46 1.22 31.07
CA SER A 353 4.63 2.55 31.68
C SER A 353 4.50 3.67 30.65
N LEU A 354 5.14 3.52 29.48
CA LEU A 354 5.06 4.49 28.39
C LEU A 354 3.63 4.60 27.86
N GLU A 355 2.95 3.48 27.67
CA GLU A 355 1.60 3.50 27.11
C GLU A 355 0.54 4.08 28.06
N LYS A 356 0.72 3.93 29.38
CA LYS A 356 -0.12 4.63 30.38
C LYS A 356 0.04 6.14 30.33
N GLU A 357 1.21 6.61 29.90
CA GLU A 357 1.55 8.03 29.79
C GLU A 357 1.45 8.55 28.36
N ALA A 358 0.90 7.79 27.39
CA ALA A 358 0.91 8.12 25.97
C ALA A 358 0.37 9.54 25.61
N LEU A 359 -0.53 10.09 26.44
CA LEU A 359 -1.01 11.47 26.29
C LEU A 359 0.11 12.50 26.54
N TYR A 360 0.98 12.25 27.52
CA TYR A 360 2.02 13.15 28.01
C TYR A 360 3.43 12.77 27.53
N ALA A 361 3.64 11.53 27.10
CA ALA A 361 4.91 11.05 26.59
C ALA A 361 5.26 11.75 25.27
N ASN A 362 6.40 12.43 25.23
CA ASN A 362 7.03 12.91 24.01
C ASN A 362 8.07 11.86 23.60
N ASP A 363 7.64 10.78 22.93
CA ASP A 363 8.54 9.72 22.46
C ASP A 363 9.14 10.03 21.08
#